data_AF-A0AAW5Q724-F1
#
_entry.id   AF-A0AAW5Q724-F1
#
_cell.length_a   1.000
_cell.length_b   1.000
_cell.length_c   1.000
_cell.angle_alpha   90.00
_cell.angle_beta   90.00
_cell.angle_gamma   90.00
#
_symmetry.space_group_name_H-M   'P 1'
#
loop_
_entity.id
_entity.type
_entity.pdbx_description
1 polymer ?
#
loop_
_entity_poly.entity_id
_entity_poly.type
_entity_poly.pdbx_seq_one_letter_code
_entity_poly.pdbx_strand_id
1 'polypeptide(L)'
;MTVLRDLAIDVDKRHILVNFADLRSGLTKADAEATIGANLDLVLPRSKAVPVSINQGLPLLQSDTRDPMTKQLRRLVDRFTPAPMRPAPTAAPITVGGRHRLRRKRVKA
;
A
#
# COMPACT_ATOMS: atom_id res chain seq x y z
N MET A 1 21.05 -23.79 9.39
CA MET A 1 19.64 -23.92 8.95
C MET A 1 18.76 -23.32 10.04
N THR A 2 17.75 -22.52 9.68
CA THR A 2 16.90 -21.79 10.64
C THR A 2 15.58 -22.54 10.85
N VAL A 3 15.13 -22.75 12.09
CA VAL A 3 13.90 -23.48 12.49
C VAL A 3 12.68 -23.16 11.62
N LEU A 4 12.51 -21.91 11.18
CA LEU A 4 11.37 -21.51 10.36
C LEU A 4 11.38 -22.17 8.96
N ARG A 5 12.55 -22.52 8.41
CA ARG A 5 12.66 -23.33 7.17
C ARG A 5 12.26 -24.77 7.45
N ASP A 6 12.65 -25.30 8.60
CA ASP A 6 12.37 -26.68 9.01
C ASP A 6 10.87 -26.89 9.23
N LEU A 7 10.15 -25.85 9.65
CA LEU A 7 8.69 -25.82 9.76
C LEU A 7 7.95 -25.61 8.42
N ALA A 8 8.66 -25.66 7.28
CA ALA A 8 8.11 -25.41 5.94
C ALA A 8 7.38 -24.06 5.80
N ILE A 9 7.74 -23.07 6.63
CA ILE A 9 7.24 -21.70 6.47
C ILE A 9 8.03 -21.09 5.32
N ASP A 10 7.34 -20.86 4.20
CA ASP A 10 7.89 -20.26 3.00
C ASP A 10 8.65 -18.96 3.34
N VAL A 11 9.98 -19.03 3.26
CA VAL A 11 10.86 -17.92 3.64
C VAL A 11 10.82 -16.84 2.57
N ASP A 12 10.54 -17.19 1.32
CA ASP A 12 10.51 -16.26 0.19
C ASP A 12 9.25 -15.37 0.22
N LYS A 13 8.21 -15.80 0.95
CA LYS A 13 6.99 -15.02 1.20
C LYS A 13 6.98 -14.28 2.53
N ARG A 14 8.12 -14.20 3.23
CA ARG A 14 8.19 -13.55 4.54
C ARG A 14 8.39 -12.05 4.40
N HIS A 15 7.64 -11.29 5.20
CA HIS A 15 7.94 -9.89 5.46
C HIS A 15 8.59 -9.74 6.85
N ILE A 16 9.72 -9.04 6.92
CA ILE A 16 10.47 -8.83 8.15
C ILE A 16 10.32 -7.38 8.59
N LEU A 17 9.83 -7.19 9.82
CA LEU A 17 9.61 -5.86 10.39
C LEU A 17 10.37 -5.69 11.70
N VAL A 18 10.89 -4.49 11.93
CA VAL A 18 11.33 -4.07 13.26
C VAL A 18 10.22 -3.26 13.90
N ASN A 19 9.76 -3.71 15.06
CA ASN A 19 8.85 -2.94 15.90
C ASN A 19 9.61 -2.07 16.90
N PHE A 20 8.99 -0.99 17.36
CA PHE A 20 9.54 -0.05 18.34
C PHE A 20 10.91 0.51 17.98
N ALA A 21 11.14 0.78 16.70
CA ALA A 21 12.37 1.42 16.25
C ALA A 21 12.54 2.79 16.91
N ASP A 22 13.74 3.01 17.44
CA ASP A 22 14.13 4.23 18.14
C ASP A 22 15.56 4.61 17.73
N LEU A 23 15.71 5.78 17.12
CA LEU A 23 17.00 6.29 16.64
C LEU A 23 17.99 6.56 17.80
N ARG A 24 17.48 6.69 19.03
CA ARG A 24 18.31 6.92 20.22
C ARG A 24 18.82 5.63 20.86
N SER A 25 18.38 4.48 20.37
CA SER A 25 18.81 3.18 20.91
C SER A 25 20.27 2.82 20.55
N GLY A 26 20.88 3.53 19.59
CA GLY A 26 22.21 3.23 19.07
C GLY A 26 22.25 2.04 18.09
N LEU A 27 21.12 1.34 17.89
CA LEU A 27 21.01 0.25 16.92
C LEU A 27 20.48 0.79 15.58
N THR A 28 21.25 0.62 14.51
CA THR A 28 20.84 1.05 13.17
C THR A 28 20.07 -0.06 12.44
N LYS A 29 19.38 0.33 11.36
CA LYS A 29 18.77 -0.64 10.42
C LYS A 29 19.80 -1.62 9.87
N ALA A 30 20.99 -1.12 9.53
CA ALA A 30 22.07 -1.94 8.97
C ALA A 30 22.58 -2.97 9.99
N ASP A 31 22.72 -2.59 11.26
CA ASP A 31 23.14 -3.52 12.32
C ASP A 31 22.13 -4.64 12.49
N ALA A 32 20.83 -4.32 12.48
CA ALA A 32 19.76 -5.31 12.57
C ALA A 32 19.77 -6.26 11.36
N GLU A 33 19.89 -5.73 10.14
CA GLU A 33 19.96 -6.53 8.90
C GLU A 33 21.17 -7.46 8.88
N ALA A 34 22.34 -6.95 9.27
CA ALA A 34 23.57 -7.73 9.36
C ALA A 34 23.45 -8.85 10.42
N THR A 35 22.82 -8.57 11.55
CA THR A 35 22.65 -9.54 12.64
C THR A 35 21.70 -10.68 12.26
N ILE A 36 20.58 -10.37 11.60
CA ILE A 36 19.58 -11.38 11.23
C ILE A 36 19.87 -12.05 9.88
N GLY A 37 20.83 -11.52 9.11
CA GLY A 37 21.20 -12.02 7.78
C GLY A 37 20.09 -11.88 6.74
N ALA A 38 19.21 -10.88 6.90
CA ALA A 38 18.08 -10.63 6.01
C ALA A 38 17.70 -9.15 6.00
N ASN A 39 17.12 -8.69 4.88
CA ASN A 39 16.67 -7.31 4.74
C ASN A 39 15.39 -7.07 5.54
N LEU A 40 15.25 -5.85 6.08
CA LEU A 40 14.04 -5.39 6.76
C LEU A 40 13.10 -4.71 5.77
N ASP A 41 11.87 -5.19 5.69
CA ASP A 41 10.83 -4.65 4.82
C ASP A 41 10.24 -3.33 5.32
N LEU A 42 10.06 -3.23 6.63
CA LEU A 42 9.45 -2.10 7.30
C LEU A 42 10.06 -1.87 8.68
N VAL A 43 10.11 -0.60 9.06
CA VAL A 43 10.61 -0.15 10.37
C VAL A 43 9.49 0.65 11.03
N LEU A 44 8.89 0.08 12.07
CA LEU A 44 7.78 0.67 12.81
C LEU A 44 8.34 1.49 13.98
N PRO A 45 8.15 2.83 13.99
CA PRO A 45 8.68 3.67 15.05
C PRO A 45 7.91 3.47 16.35
N ARG A 46 8.56 3.75 17.48
CA ARG A 46 7.84 3.91 18.75
C ARG A 46 6.87 5.10 18.64
N SER A 47 5.60 4.88 18.98
CA SER A 47 4.54 5.91 18.92
C SER A 47 3.80 6.04 20.24
N LYS A 48 3.53 7.29 20.64
CA LYS A 48 2.70 7.62 21.81
C LYS A 48 1.21 7.48 21.53
N ALA A 49 0.80 7.48 20.26
CA ALA A 49 -0.60 7.33 19.87
C ALA A 49 -1.07 5.86 20.00
N VAL A 50 -0.16 4.88 19.93
CA VAL A 50 -0.50 3.45 20.03
C VAL A 50 -1.20 3.11 21.35
N PRO A 51 -0.67 3.43 22.55
CA PRO A 51 -1.37 3.12 23.80
C PRO A 51 -2.73 3.82 23.92
N VAL A 52 -2.82 5.08 23.44
CA VAL A 52 -4.09 5.83 23.45
C VAL A 52 -5.14 5.13 22.59
N SER A 53 -4.77 4.72 21.37
CA SER A 53 -5.63 3.97 20.44
C SER A 53 -6.14 2.67 21.05
N ILE A 54 -5.27 1.90 21.69
CA ILE A 54 -5.63 0.63 22.35
C ILE A 54 -6.61 0.90 23.50
N ASN A 55 -6.31 1.85 24.37
CA ASN A 55 -7.12 2.14 25.55
C ASN A 55 -8.50 2.73 25.19
N GLN A 56 -8.60 3.45 24.07
CA GLN A 56 -9.86 3.99 23.56
C GLN A 56 -10.65 2.98 22.72
N GLY A 57 -10.05 1.86 22.32
CA GLY A 57 -10.67 0.91 21.41
C GLY A 57 -10.84 1.42 19.97
N LEU A 58 -10.12 2.47 19.58
CA LEU A 58 -10.16 3.05 18.22
C LEU A 58 -8.83 2.80 17.50
N PRO A 59 -8.76 1.91 16.48
CA PRO A 59 -7.54 1.61 15.75
C PRO A 59 -6.86 2.83 15.12
N LEU A 60 -5.52 2.90 15.16
CA LEU A 60 -4.75 4.02 14.60
C LEU A 60 -5.02 4.33 13.12
N LEU A 61 -5.37 3.31 12.32
CA LEU A 61 -5.70 3.50 10.90
C LEU A 61 -7.09 4.11 10.69
N GLN A 62 -7.96 4.03 11.70
CA GLN A 62 -9.32 4.57 11.71
C GLN A 62 -9.41 5.92 12.43
N SER A 63 -8.34 6.36 13.09
CA SER A 63 -8.29 7.68 13.74
C SER A 63 -7.74 8.76 12.79
N ASP A 64 -8.13 10.00 13.05
CA ASP A 64 -7.63 11.18 12.32
C ASP A 64 -6.22 11.62 12.78
N THR A 65 -5.60 10.87 13.70
CA THR A 65 -4.30 11.22 14.28
C THR A 65 -3.18 11.08 13.25
N ARG A 66 -2.47 12.19 13.00
CA ARG A 66 -1.24 12.19 12.21
C ARG A 66 -0.10 11.61 13.03
N ASP A 67 0.21 10.33 12.80
CA ASP A 67 1.28 9.62 13.50
C ASP A 67 2.21 8.88 12.50
N PRO A 68 3.55 8.90 12.71
CA PRO A 68 4.50 8.15 11.87
C PRO A 68 4.23 6.64 11.82
N MET A 69 3.71 6.05 12.90
CA MET A 69 3.27 4.66 12.96
C MET A 69 2.14 4.40 11.96
N THR A 70 1.13 5.27 11.89
CA THR A 70 0.02 5.16 10.95
C THR A 70 0.52 5.14 9.50
N LYS A 71 1.57 5.92 9.17
CA LYS A 71 2.20 5.88 7.84
C LYS A 71 2.82 4.52 7.53
N GLN A 72 3.52 3.90 8.48
CA GLN A 72 4.13 2.59 8.26
C GLN A 72 3.10 1.46 8.25
N LEU A 73 2.04 1.55 9.05
CA LEU A 73 0.92 0.62 9.01
C LEU A 73 0.20 0.64 7.65
N ARG A 74 0.01 1.82 7.04
CA ARG A 74 -0.51 1.90 5.66
C ARG A 74 0.39 1.18 4.66
N ARG A 75 1.71 1.39 4.74
CA ARG A 75 2.68 0.66 3.90
C ARG A 75 2.66 -0.86 4.13
N LEU A 76 2.34 -1.30 5.35
CA LEU A 76 2.14 -2.72 5.64
C LEU A 76 0.88 -3.25 4.95
N VAL A 77 -0.23 -2.52 5.03
CA VAL A 77 -1.47 -2.86 4.33
C VAL A 77 -1.27 -2.91 2.81
N ASP A 78 -0.54 -1.96 2.24
CA ASP A 78 -0.25 -1.89 0.81
C ASP A 78 0.49 -3.14 0.29
N ARG A 79 1.25 -3.85 1.15
CA ARG A 79 1.95 -5.08 0.76
C ARG A 79 1.03 -6.29 0.58
N PHE A 80 -0.12 -6.28 1.24
CA PHE A 80 -1.12 -7.35 1.16
C PHE A 80 -2.32 -7.00 0.30
N THR A 81 -2.43 -5.73 -0.11
CA THR A 81 -3.51 -5.29 -0.97
C THR A 81 -3.09 -5.52 -2.43
N PRO A 82 -3.87 -6.24 -3.24
CA PRO A 82 -3.59 -6.33 -4.68
C PRO A 82 -3.52 -4.92 -5.26
N ALA A 83 -2.55 -4.68 -6.15
CA ALA A 83 -2.44 -3.39 -6.83
C ALA A 83 -3.83 -2.99 -7.36
N PRO A 84 -4.29 -1.75 -7.14
CA PRO A 84 -5.61 -1.35 -7.61
C PRO A 84 -5.68 -1.67 -9.09
N MET A 85 -6.67 -2.49 -9.46
CA MET A 85 -6.95 -2.80 -10.86
C MET A 85 -7.09 -1.45 -11.55
N ARG A 86 -6.10 -1.08 -12.37
CA ARG A 86 -6.18 0.14 -13.15
C ARG A 86 -7.42 -0.06 -14.02
N PRO A 87 -8.50 0.75 -13.87
CA PRO A 87 -9.67 0.56 -14.70
C PRO A 87 -9.17 0.58 -16.14
N ALA A 88 -9.52 -0.46 -16.91
CA ALA A 88 -9.23 -0.48 -18.33
C ALA A 88 -9.68 0.87 -18.90
N PRO A 89 -8.88 1.53 -19.76
CA PRO A 89 -9.28 2.80 -20.33
C PRO A 89 -10.70 2.62 -20.87
N THR A 90 -11.67 3.33 -20.28
CA THR A 90 -13.06 3.37 -20.76
C THR A 90 -12.96 3.59 -22.25
N ALA A 91 -13.42 2.61 -23.04
CA ALA A 91 -13.41 2.70 -24.49
C ALA A 91 -13.95 4.08 -24.86
N ALA A 92 -13.14 4.85 -25.61
CA ALA A 92 -13.50 6.21 -25.99
C ALA A 92 -14.92 6.22 -26.56
N PRO A 93 -15.75 7.23 -26.25
CA PRO A 93 -17.11 7.29 -26.77
C PRO A 93 -17.04 7.24 -28.29
N ILE A 94 -17.69 6.22 -28.87
CA ILE A 94 -17.79 6.04 -30.31
C ILE A 94 -18.61 7.23 -30.82
N THR A 95 -17.96 8.20 -31.46
CA THR A 95 -18.67 9.32 -32.10
C THR A 95 -19.43 8.77 -33.31
N VAL A 96 -20.72 8.48 -33.13
CA VAL A 96 -21.63 8.16 -34.23
C VAL A 96 -21.93 9.46 -35.00
N GLY A 97 -20.99 9.85 -35.86
CA GLY A 97 -21.12 10.98 -36.77
C GLY A 97 -21.67 10.55 -38.12
N GLY A 98 -22.90 10.92 -38.43
CA GLY A 98 -23.49 10.68 -39.76
C GLY A 98 -24.88 11.26 -39.94
N ARG A 99 -25.04 12.59 -39.90
CA ARG A 99 -26.31 13.23 -40.29
C ARG A 99 -26.41 13.22 -41.82
N HIS A 100 -27.14 12.24 -42.37
CA HIS A 100 -27.54 12.23 -43.77
C HIS A 100 -28.34 13.50 -44.11
N ARG A 101 -27.76 14.36 -44.95
CA ARG A 101 -28.38 15.59 -45.42
C ARG A 101 -29.25 15.27 -46.65
N LEU A 102 -30.56 15.24 -46.50
CA LEU A 102 -31.53 15.08 -47.60
C LEU A 102 -31.40 16.27 -48.58
N ARG A 103 -30.98 15.96 -49.80
CA ARG A 103 -30.74 16.93 -50.88
C ARG A 103 -32.07 17.23 -51.58
N ARG A 104 -32.72 18.36 -51.27
CA ARG A 104 -33.89 18.84 -52.04
C ARG A 104 -33.42 19.42 -53.37
N LYS A 105 -33.86 18.79 -54.47
CA LYS A 105 -33.65 19.20 -55.86
C LYS A 105 -34.52 20.43 -56.16
N ARG A 106 -33.94 21.56 -56.56
CA ARG A 106 -34.70 22.72 -57.07
C ARG A 106 -35.00 22.52 -58.55
N VAL A 107 -36.27 22.68 -58.93
CA VAL A 107 -36.75 22.80 -60.32
C VAL A 107 -36.78 24.29 -60.67
N LYS A 108 -36.21 24.68 -61.81
CA LYS A 108 -36.26 26.04 -62.37
C LYS A 108 -37.42 26.15 -63.35
N ALA A 109 -38.14 27.27 -63.27
CA ALA A 109 -39.03 27.79 -64.32
C ALA A 109 -38.20 28.47 -65.41
#